data_AF-A0A2E5IQY7-F1
#
_entry.id   AF-A0A2E5IQY7-F1
#
_cell.length_a   1.000
_cell.length_b   1.000
_cell.length_c   1.000
_cell.angle_alpha   90.00
_cell.angle_beta   90.00
_cell.angle_gamma   90.00
#
_symmetry.space_group_name_H-M   'P 1'
#
loop_
_entity.id
_entity.type
_entity.pdbx_description
1 polymer ?
#
loop_
_entity_poly.entity_id
_entity_poly.type
_entity_poly.pdbx_seq_one_letter_code
_entity_poly.pdbx_strand_id
1 'polypeptide(L)'
;MSTLNELANCVNQNDAMSFLICYLKLLNQNESLQLPQSTNIKDLEMEWKDSVPSNCKNGLPIFYENLSTLWLSLLKTASTNESSNLIDLLLTTLEHNQQKSHTQEGAIVATRSDDYILEKNVIDNPLPKKIILTNIKNAISKKQIHQFLEHYCYLCLIDQNYPLPQKSALESIEQEWGLIINTHFPSQSINIKDLSKAFFNLIHTHGIPNTKQIILLFYKALSNKNKSSTN
;
A
#
# COMPACT_ATOMS: atom_id res chain seq x y z
N MET A 1 -6.71 16.93 -3.23
CA MET A 1 -6.64 18.15 -2.40
C MET A 1 -5.82 17.78 -1.19
N SER A 2 -4.70 18.47 -0.95
CA SER A 2 -3.88 18.24 0.24
C SER A 2 -4.49 18.98 1.42
N THR A 3 -4.43 18.40 2.62
CA THR A 3 -5.01 19.03 3.83
C THR A 3 -3.99 19.20 4.94
N LEU A 4 -4.18 20.16 5.84
CA LEU A 4 -3.32 20.32 7.03
C LEU A 4 -3.27 19.06 7.92
N ASN A 5 -4.29 18.19 7.85
CA ASN A 5 -4.29 16.90 8.53
C ASN A 5 -3.28 15.91 7.92
N GLU A 6 -3.04 15.98 6.61
CA GLU A 6 -2.02 15.15 5.96
C GLU A 6 -0.62 15.52 6.42
N LEU A 7 -0.33 16.81 6.63
CA LEU A 7 0.93 17.27 7.20
C LEU A 7 1.18 16.68 8.60
N ALA A 8 0.17 16.75 9.48
CA ALA A 8 0.26 16.18 10.82
C ALA A 8 0.51 14.66 10.79
N ASN A 9 -0.12 13.95 9.85
CA ASN A 9 0.15 12.52 9.65
C ASN A 9 1.58 12.25 9.19
N CYS A 10 2.13 13.05 8.28
CA CYS A 10 3.53 12.91 7.85
C CYS A 10 4.52 13.14 8.99
N VAL A 11 4.27 14.12 9.86
CA VAL A 11 5.08 14.36 11.06
C VAL A 11 5.03 13.15 12.01
N ASN A 12 3.83 12.63 12.28
CA ASN A 12 3.65 11.45 13.14
C ASN A 12 4.34 10.19 12.59
N GLN A 13 4.42 10.07 11.26
CA GLN A 13 5.08 8.96 10.56
C GLN A 13 6.58 9.19 10.35
N ASN A 14 7.12 10.33 10.79
CA ASN A 14 8.51 10.73 10.55
C ASN A 14 8.88 10.78 9.05
N ASP A 15 7.90 11.08 8.18
CA ASP A 15 8.06 11.09 6.73
C ASP A 15 8.29 12.52 6.21
N ALA A 16 9.56 12.95 6.26
CA ALA A 16 9.99 14.28 5.83
C ALA A 16 9.76 14.55 4.33
N MET A 17 9.80 13.51 3.50
CA MET A 17 9.61 13.60 2.04
C MET A 17 8.15 13.91 1.70
N SER A 18 7.23 13.07 2.20
CA SER A 18 5.80 13.28 1.99
C SER A 18 5.31 14.56 2.66
N PHE A 19 5.92 14.93 3.79
CA PHE A 19 5.66 16.22 4.43
C PHE A 19 6.01 17.37 3.50
N LEU A 20 7.23 17.41 2.95
CA LEU A 20 7.68 18.51 2.10
C LEU A 20 6.85 18.61 0.81
N ILE A 21 6.44 17.48 0.23
CA ILE A 21 5.52 17.44 -0.92
C ILE A 21 4.16 18.05 -0.56
N CYS A 22 3.56 17.64 0.57
CA CYS A 22 2.29 18.20 1.01
C CYS A 22 2.40 19.69 1.34
N TYR A 23 3.51 20.10 1.96
CA TYR A 23 3.77 21.48 2.37
C TYR A 23 3.87 22.40 1.15
N LEU A 24 4.63 21.98 0.12
CA LEU A 24 4.75 22.72 -1.14
C LEU A 24 3.46 22.72 -1.95
N LYS A 25 2.66 21.64 -1.90
CA LYS A 25 1.32 21.61 -2.53
C LYS A 25 0.34 22.57 -1.90
N LEU A 26 0.40 22.76 -0.58
CA LEU A 26 -0.41 23.74 0.15
C LEU A 26 0.04 25.17 -0.16
N LEU A 27 1.36 25.42 -0.21
CA LEU A 27 1.92 26.69 -0.69
C LEU A 27 1.44 27.04 -2.11
N ASN A 28 1.44 26.07 -3.03
CA ASN A 28 0.94 26.25 -4.40
C ASN A 28 -0.58 26.52 -4.46
N GLN A 29 -1.32 26.22 -3.39
CA GLN A 29 -2.74 26.52 -3.23
C GLN A 29 -3.00 27.89 -2.56
N ASN A 30 -1.98 28.75 -2.46
CA ASN A 30 -2.02 30.07 -1.81
C ASN A 30 -2.27 30.04 -0.30
N GLU A 31 -1.94 28.94 0.38
CA GLU A 31 -1.91 28.93 1.84
C GLU A 31 -0.75 29.81 2.36
N SER A 32 -0.99 30.54 3.46
CA SER A 32 -0.02 31.45 4.09
C SER A 32 1.05 30.68 4.89
N LEU A 33 1.76 29.78 4.22
CA LEU A 33 2.88 29.03 4.77
C LEU A 33 4.20 29.76 4.47
N GLN A 34 5.20 29.56 5.33
CA GLN A 34 6.51 30.19 5.17
C GLN A 34 7.56 29.14 4.81
N LEU A 35 8.44 29.47 3.87
CA LEU A 35 9.57 28.63 3.53
C LEU A 35 10.80 29.09 4.32
N PRO A 36 11.58 28.16 4.89
CA PRO A 36 12.85 28.50 5.52
C PRO A 36 13.85 29.00 4.48
N GLN A 37 14.69 29.94 4.90
CA GLN A 37 15.64 30.63 4.03
C GLN A 37 17.09 30.29 4.36
N SER A 38 17.36 29.72 5.55
CA SER A 38 18.73 29.41 5.92
C SER A 38 19.37 28.37 4.99
N THR A 39 20.69 28.40 4.89
CA THR A 39 21.49 27.39 4.19
C THR A 39 22.27 26.50 5.16
N ASN A 40 22.19 26.79 6.46
CA ASN A 40 22.80 25.99 7.53
C ASN A 40 21.79 25.03 8.12
N ILE A 41 22.15 23.74 8.23
CA ILE A 41 21.23 22.70 8.66
C ILE A 41 20.63 22.93 10.06
N LYS A 42 21.42 23.42 11.02
CA LYS A 42 20.96 23.63 12.40
C LYS A 42 19.97 24.79 12.51
N ASP A 43 20.24 25.85 11.75
CA ASP A 43 19.36 27.01 11.69
C ASP A 43 18.07 26.65 10.94
N LEU A 44 18.18 25.82 9.90
CA LEU A 44 17.04 25.34 9.13
C LEU A 44 16.12 24.42 9.93
N GLU A 45 16.67 23.59 10.81
CA GLU A 45 15.87 22.78 11.75
C GLU A 45 15.03 23.65 12.68
N MET A 46 15.56 24.79 13.14
CA MET A 46 14.83 25.76 13.96
C MET A 46 13.77 26.48 13.13
N GLU A 47 14.13 26.98 11.94
CA GLU A 47 13.18 27.64 11.03
C GLU A 47 12.03 26.71 10.64
N TRP A 48 12.29 25.42 10.43
CA TRP A 48 11.22 24.45 10.18
C TRP A 48 10.28 24.30 11.39
N LYS A 49 10.81 24.18 12.62
CA LYS A 49 9.98 24.11 13.83
C LYS A 49 9.10 25.34 14.02
N ASP A 50 9.55 26.49 13.55
CA ASP A 50 8.82 27.75 13.61
C ASP A 50 7.79 27.89 12.47
N SER A 51 8.13 27.40 11.27
CA SER A 51 7.33 27.51 10.05
C SER A 51 6.26 26.44 9.90
N VAL A 52 6.39 25.30 10.60
CA VAL A 52 5.35 24.27 10.56
C VAL A 52 4.08 24.72 11.31
N PRO A 53 2.88 24.40 10.78
CA PRO A 53 1.61 24.65 11.46
C PRO A 53 1.58 24.13 12.89
N SER A 54 0.81 24.78 13.77
CA SER A 54 0.76 24.46 15.21
C SER A 54 0.38 23.01 15.50
N ASN A 55 -0.46 22.40 14.66
CA ASN A 55 -0.88 21.00 14.73
C ASN A 55 0.21 20.00 14.28
N CYS A 56 1.35 20.48 13.78
CA CYS A 56 2.48 19.70 13.30
C CYS A 56 3.73 19.85 14.17
N LYS A 57 3.66 20.61 15.28
CA LYS A 57 4.83 20.91 16.14
C LYS A 57 5.32 19.73 17.00
N ASN A 58 4.67 18.58 16.92
CA ASN A 58 5.01 17.37 17.68
C ASN A 58 6.08 16.48 17.01
N GLY A 59 6.75 16.96 15.96
CA GLY A 59 7.80 16.21 15.28
C GLY A 59 8.99 15.86 16.18
N LEU A 60 9.57 14.68 15.95
CA LEU A 60 10.80 14.27 16.61
C LEU A 60 12.00 15.08 16.08
N PRO A 61 13.11 15.25 16.84
CA PRO A 61 14.30 15.95 16.34
C PRO A 61 14.81 15.41 15.00
N ILE A 62 14.84 14.08 14.86
CA ILE A 62 15.26 13.39 13.62
C ILE A 62 14.39 13.73 12.41
N PHE A 63 13.12 14.07 12.62
CA PHE A 63 12.23 14.50 11.54
C PHE A 63 12.72 15.81 10.92
N TYR A 64 13.00 16.80 11.78
CA TYR A 64 13.44 18.12 11.34
C TYR A 64 14.84 18.08 10.72
N GLU A 65 15.73 17.23 11.22
CA GLU A 65 17.04 16.98 10.63
C GLU A 65 16.90 16.40 9.19
N ASN A 66 16.06 15.38 9.03
CA ASN A 66 15.79 14.77 7.73
C ASN A 66 15.11 15.76 6.76
N LEU A 67 14.15 16.53 7.23
CA LEU A 67 13.45 17.57 6.47
C LEU A 67 14.42 18.65 6.01
N SER A 68 15.35 19.06 6.89
CA SER A 68 16.35 20.07 6.59
C SER A 68 17.37 19.60 5.56
N THR A 69 17.83 18.37 5.70
CA THR A 69 18.73 17.72 4.74
C THR A 69 18.08 17.63 3.36
N LEU A 70 16.81 17.21 3.31
CA LEU A 70 16.05 17.10 2.08
C LEU A 70 15.87 18.46 1.40
N TRP A 71 15.49 19.48 2.16
CA TRP A 71 15.31 20.85 1.66
C TRP A 71 16.59 21.40 1.02
N LEU A 72 17.73 21.27 1.69
CA LEU A 72 19.02 21.73 1.16
C LEU A 72 19.45 20.97 -0.11
N SER A 73 19.15 19.66 -0.18
CA SER A 73 19.40 18.86 -1.39
C SER A 73 18.57 19.36 -2.59
N LEU A 74 17.32 19.73 -2.33
CA LEU A 74 16.41 20.30 -3.32
C LEU A 74 16.81 21.68 -3.82
N LEU A 75 17.21 22.57 -2.92
CA LEU A 75 17.68 23.89 -3.32
C LEU A 75 18.94 23.81 -4.20
N LYS A 76 19.84 22.86 -3.93
CA LYS A 76 21.04 22.61 -4.77
C LYS A 76 20.71 22.08 -6.16
N THR A 77 19.59 21.39 -6.33
CA THR A 77 19.15 20.87 -7.64
C THR A 77 18.29 21.87 -8.41
N ALA A 78 17.64 22.81 -7.72
CA ALA A 78 16.86 23.88 -8.34
C ALA A 78 17.71 25.09 -8.76
N SER A 79 18.82 25.37 -8.06
CA SER A 79 19.70 26.52 -8.37
C SER A 79 20.41 26.44 -9.74
N THR A 80 20.36 25.30 -10.42
CA THR A 80 20.92 25.09 -11.76
C THR A 80 19.92 25.36 -12.89
N ASN A 81 18.61 25.51 -12.60
CA ASN A 81 17.57 25.72 -13.61
C ASN A 81 16.80 27.01 -13.32
N GLU A 82 17.14 28.10 -14.00
CA GLU A 82 16.39 29.36 -13.98
C GLU A 82 15.00 29.14 -14.59
N SER A 83 13.99 28.89 -13.76
CA SER A 83 12.61 28.76 -14.22
C SER A 83 11.67 29.58 -13.33
N SER A 84 10.71 30.24 -13.97
CA SER A 84 9.73 31.16 -13.37
C SER A 84 8.73 30.50 -12.42
N ASN A 85 8.81 29.18 -12.20
CA ASN A 85 7.94 28.42 -11.29
C ASN A 85 8.77 27.45 -10.44
N LEU A 86 9.56 28.02 -9.53
CA LEU A 86 10.44 27.28 -8.61
C LEU A 86 9.68 26.20 -7.81
N ILE A 87 8.46 26.48 -7.35
CA ILE A 87 7.65 25.54 -6.56
C ILE A 87 7.26 24.30 -7.39
N ASP A 88 6.81 24.49 -8.64
CA ASP A 88 6.45 23.36 -9.50
C ASP A 88 7.68 22.53 -9.88
N LEU A 89 8.84 23.17 -10.09
CA LEU A 89 10.11 22.47 -10.32
C LEU A 89 10.51 21.64 -9.10
N LEU A 90 10.42 22.21 -7.89
CA LEU A 90 10.71 21.52 -6.64
C LEU A 90 9.74 20.34 -6.42
N LEU A 91 8.45 20.51 -6.69
CA LEU A 91 7.45 19.44 -6.61
C LEU A 91 7.74 18.32 -7.59
N THR A 92 7.99 18.65 -8.86
CA THR A 92 8.32 17.67 -9.90
C THR A 92 9.61 16.91 -9.55
N THR A 93 10.61 17.62 -9.02
CA THR A 93 11.88 17.02 -8.58
C THR A 93 11.69 16.12 -7.37
N LEU A 94 10.85 16.51 -6.41
CA LEU A 94 10.48 15.71 -5.25
C LEU A 94 9.71 14.45 -5.63
N GLU A 95 8.71 14.57 -6.49
CA GLU A 95 7.90 13.44 -6.96
C GLU A 95 8.75 12.47 -7.81
N HIS A 96 9.67 13.00 -8.63
CA HIS A 96 10.62 12.19 -9.39
C HIS A 96 11.67 11.54 -8.50
N ASN A 97 12.18 12.24 -7.49
CA ASN A 97 13.11 11.68 -6.51
C ASN A 97 12.41 10.63 -5.64
N GLN A 98 11.14 10.83 -5.28
CA GLN A 98 10.33 9.80 -4.64
C GLN A 98 10.26 8.53 -5.52
N GLN A 99 10.10 8.68 -6.83
CA GLN A 99 10.11 7.56 -7.79
C GLN A 99 11.50 6.92 -7.98
N LYS A 100 12.59 7.70 -7.96
CA LYS A 100 13.99 7.22 -8.14
C LYS A 100 14.61 6.62 -6.88
N SER A 101 14.29 7.13 -5.70
CA SER A 101 14.69 6.54 -4.41
C SER A 101 14.09 5.14 -4.21
N HIS A 102 13.07 4.77 -4.98
CA HIS A 102 12.52 3.40 -4.99
C HIS A 102 13.40 2.41 -5.79
N THR A 103 14.48 2.87 -6.45
CA THR A 103 15.29 2.03 -7.35
C THR A 103 16.71 1.74 -6.86
N GLN A 104 17.22 2.38 -5.80
CA GLN A 104 18.57 2.12 -5.29
C GLN A 104 18.63 2.01 -3.75
N GLU A 105 18.90 0.78 -3.32
CA GLU A 105 19.55 0.33 -2.09
C GLU A 105 19.24 1.01 -0.75
N GLY A 106 18.47 0.30 0.09
CA GLY A 106 18.79 0.17 1.51
C GLY A 106 18.49 1.36 2.43
N ALA A 107 17.26 1.87 2.45
CA ALA A 107 16.79 2.75 3.52
C ALA A 107 15.32 2.48 3.88
N ILE A 108 15.01 2.63 5.16
CA ILE A 108 13.77 2.21 5.84
C ILE A 108 12.55 3.01 5.34
N VAL A 109 11.97 2.53 4.26
CA VAL A 109 10.55 2.27 4.00
C VAL A 109 9.54 2.94 4.97
N ALA A 110 9.06 4.15 4.62
CA ALA A 110 7.65 4.50 4.76
C ALA A 110 6.97 4.20 3.42
N THR A 111 6.83 2.91 3.09
CA THR A 111 6.11 2.52 1.90
C THR A 111 4.64 2.87 2.12
N ARG A 112 4.05 3.67 1.22
CA ARG A 112 2.73 3.27 0.72
C ARG A 112 2.98 1.95 0.02
N SER A 113 2.87 0.89 0.81
CA SER A 113 3.19 -0.46 0.35
C SER A 113 2.46 -0.70 -0.97
N ASP A 114 3.07 -1.46 -1.89
CA ASP A 114 2.30 -2.09 -2.96
C ASP A 114 1.03 -2.76 -2.39
N ASP A 115 1.08 -3.14 -1.11
CA ASP A 115 -0.06 -3.53 -0.30
C ASP A 115 -1.17 -2.49 -0.21
N TYR A 116 -0.87 -1.22 0.05
CA TYR A 116 -1.83 -0.14 0.15
C TYR A 116 -2.44 0.19 -1.22
N ILE A 117 -1.64 0.18 -2.29
CA ILE A 117 -2.14 0.45 -3.65
C ILE A 117 -3.00 -0.71 -4.13
N LEU A 118 -2.59 -1.96 -3.88
CA LEU A 118 -3.36 -3.15 -4.23
C LEU A 118 -4.63 -3.26 -3.38
N GLU A 119 -4.55 -2.97 -2.08
CA GLU A 119 -5.73 -2.87 -1.20
C GLU A 119 -6.71 -1.82 -1.71
N LYS A 120 -6.22 -0.62 -2.04
CA LYS A 120 -7.04 0.47 -2.57
C LYS A 120 -7.67 0.10 -3.91
N ASN A 121 -6.95 -0.55 -4.82
CA ASN A 121 -7.51 -0.97 -6.10
C ASN A 121 -8.58 -2.06 -5.95
N VAL A 122 -8.37 -3.03 -5.05
CA VAL A 122 -9.34 -4.11 -4.80
C VAL A 122 -10.60 -3.58 -4.11
N ILE A 123 -10.46 -2.64 -3.18
CA ILE A 123 -11.57 -2.09 -2.39
C ILE A 123 -12.30 -0.96 -3.12
N ASP A 124 -11.58 0.01 -3.70
CA ASP A 124 -12.18 1.20 -4.29
C ASP A 124 -12.66 0.97 -5.74
N ASN A 125 -12.05 0.01 -6.46
CA ASN A 125 -12.42 -0.33 -7.84
C ASN A 125 -12.56 -1.85 -8.03
N PRO A 126 -13.51 -2.50 -7.34
CA PRO A 126 -13.67 -3.95 -7.40
C PRO A 126 -14.12 -4.39 -8.80
N LEU A 127 -13.58 -5.53 -9.26
CA LEU A 127 -14.09 -6.19 -10.45
C LEU A 127 -15.56 -6.58 -10.25
N PRO A 128 -16.41 -6.50 -11.29
CA PRO A 128 -17.79 -6.96 -11.21
C PRO A 128 -17.89 -8.40 -10.70
N LYS A 129 -18.71 -8.64 -9.66
CA LYS A 129 -18.92 -9.96 -9.03
C LYS A 129 -19.17 -11.09 -10.04
N LYS A 130 -19.92 -10.81 -11.12
CA LYS A 130 -20.19 -11.77 -12.21
C LYS A 130 -18.92 -12.26 -12.91
N ILE A 131 -17.93 -11.39 -13.10
CA ILE A 131 -16.64 -11.73 -13.71
C ILE A 131 -15.84 -12.63 -12.77
N ILE A 132 -15.78 -12.28 -11.49
CA ILE A 132 -15.06 -13.05 -10.46
C ILE A 132 -15.64 -14.46 -10.34
N LEU A 133 -16.96 -14.58 -10.25
CA LEU A 133 -17.63 -15.89 -10.20
C LEU A 133 -17.38 -16.72 -11.45
N THR A 134 -17.30 -16.09 -12.63
CA THR A 134 -16.93 -16.76 -13.88
C THR A 134 -15.50 -17.29 -13.81
N ASN A 135 -14.56 -16.47 -13.33
CA ASN A 135 -13.15 -16.88 -13.18
C ASN A 135 -13.00 -18.02 -12.18
N ILE A 136 -13.74 -18.00 -11.07
CA ILE A 136 -13.77 -19.11 -10.10
C ILE A 136 -14.27 -20.39 -10.76
N LYS A 137 -15.40 -20.34 -11.47
CA LYS A 137 -15.95 -21.52 -12.19
C LYS A 137 -14.97 -22.06 -13.24
N ASN A 138 -14.29 -21.18 -13.96
CA ASN A 138 -13.26 -21.56 -14.93
C ASN A 138 -12.06 -22.22 -14.25
N ALA A 139 -11.62 -21.72 -13.10
CA ALA A 139 -10.54 -22.33 -12.34
C ALA A 139 -10.94 -23.72 -11.82
N ILE A 140 -12.18 -23.90 -11.35
CA ILE A 140 -12.68 -25.21 -10.92
C ILE A 140 -12.73 -26.19 -12.10
N SER A 141 -13.30 -25.78 -13.24
CA SER A 141 -13.43 -26.66 -14.42
C SER A 141 -12.06 -27.09 -14.98
N LYS A 142 -11.07 -26.19 -14.91
CA LYS A 142 -9.68 -26.46 -15.30
C LYS A 142 -8.85 -27.14 -14.20
N LYS A 143 -9.43 -27.41 -13.02
CA LYS A 143 -8.75 -27.97 -11.84
C LYS A 143 -7.54 -27.14 -11.39
N GLN A 144 -7.58 -25.83 -11.59
CA GLN A 144 -6.51 -24.89 -11.24
C GLN A 144 -6.71 -24.35 -9.82
N ILE A 145 -6.19 -25.09 -8.84
CA ILE A 145 -6.41 -24.82 -7.41
C ILE A 145 -5.91 -23.44 -6.97
N HIS A 146 -4.72 -23.03 -7.42
CA HIS A 146 -4.16 -21.74 -7.05
C HIS A 146 -4.99 -20.57 -7.61
N GLN A 147 -5.46 -20.68 -8.86
CA GLN A 147 -6.33 -19.67 -9.47
C GLN A 147 -7.71 -19.65 -8.80
N PHE A 148 -8.24 -20.82 -8.41
CA PHE A 148 -9.46 -20.89 -7.61
C PHE A 148 -9.29 -20.12 -6.30
N LEU A 149 -8.22 -20.41 -5.54
CA LEU A 149 -7.94 -19.73 -4.27
C LEU A 149 -7.74 -18.23 -4.47
N GLU A 150 -7.04 -17.81 -5.53
CA GLU A 150 -6.80 -16.39 -5.82
C GLU A 150 -8.12 -15.65 -6.03
N HIS A 151 -8.97 -16.14 -6.93
CA HIS A 151 -10.23 -15.49 -7.25
C HIS A 151 -11.25 -15.61 -6.10
N TYR A 152 -11.22 -16.69 -5.32
CA TYR A 152 -12.07 -16.83 -4.16
C TYR A 152 -11.64 -15.90 -3.01
N CYS A 153 -10.34 -15.72 -2.77
CA CYS A 153 -9.85 -14.72 -1.80
C CYS A 153 -10.24 -13.31 -2.24
N TYR A 154 -10.14 -12.98 -3.53
CA TYR A 154 -10.61 -11.71 -4.06
C TYR A 154 -12.11 -11.51 -3.78
N LEU A 155 -12.94 -12.53 -4.02
CA LEU A 155 -14.38 -12.48 -3.73
C LEU A 155 -14.66 -12.20 -2.24
N CYS A 156 -13.92 -12.84 -1.33
CA CYS A 156 -14.07 -12.66 0.10
C CYS A 156 -13.68 -11.24 0.58
N LEU A 157 -12.77 -10.56 -0.13
CA LEU A 157 -12.39 -9.17 0.19
C LEU A 157 -13.53 -8.17 -0.11
N ILE A 158 -14.28 -8.44 -1.18
CA ILE A 158 -15.34 -7.55 -1.68
C ILE A 158 -16.74 -7.92 -1.19
N ASP A 159 -16.97 -9.17 -0.78
CA ASP A 159 -18.28 -9.67 -0.36
C ASP A 159 -18.16 -10.59 0.87
N GLN A 160 -18.65 -10.11 2.01
CA GLN A 160 -18.60 -10.81 3.30
C GLN A 160 -19.53 -12.03 3.38
N ASN A 161 -20.43 -12.22 2.40
CA ASN A 161 -21.29 -13.40 2.35
C ASN A 161 -20.54 -14.68 1.97
N TYR A 162 -19.27 -14.58 1.56
CA TYR A 162 -18.42 -15.72 1.22
C TYR A 162 -17.36 -15.92 2.32
N PRO A 163 -17.47 -16.98 3.13
CA PRO A 163 -16.49 -17.26 4.16
C PRO A 163 -15.27 -18.01 3.61
N LEU A 164 -14.16 -17.88 4.32
CA LEU A 164 -12.98 -18.75 4.22
C LEU A 164 -12.92 -19.66 5.45
N PRO A 165 -12.28 -20.84 5.35
CA PRO A 165 -12.08 -21.67 6.53
C PRO A 165 -11.26 -20.95 7.61
N GLN A 166 -11.70 -21.05 8.86
CA GLN A 166 -11.09 -20.34 10.00
C GLN A 166 -10.36 -21.27 10.97
N LYS A 167 -10.32 -22.57 10.68
CA LYS A 167 -9.59 -23.56 11.45
C LYS A 167 -8.23 -23.84 10.83
N SER A 168 -7.27 -24.24 11.67
CA SER A 168 -5.92 -24.59 11.25
C SER A 168 -5.71 -26.08 11.00
N ALA A 169 -6.56 -26.96 11.54
CA ALA A 169 -6.45 -28.40 11.32
C ALA A 169 -6.87 -28.78 9.89
N LEU A 170 -6.04 -29.55 9.17
CA LEU A 170 -6.25 -29.89 7.76
C LEU A 170 -7.61 -30.58 7.52
N GLU A 171 -7.99 -31.53 8.37
CA GLU A 171 -9.28 -32.24 8.28
C GLU A 171 -10.48 -31.28 8.41
N SER A 172 -10.34 -30.27 9.28
CA SER A 172 -11.35 -29.24 9.46
C SER A 172 -11.42 -28.29 8.26
N ILE A 173 -10.27 -27.93 7.70
CA ILE A 173 -10.18 -27.14 6.46
C ILE A 173 -10.85 -27.89 5.31
N GLU A 174 -10.62 -29.20 5.18
CA GLU A 174 -11.26 -30.05 4.16
C GLU A 174 -12.78 -30.06 4.29
N GLN A 175 -13.30 -30.20 5.51
CA GLN A 175 -14.73 -30.15 5.77
C GLN A 175 -15.34 -28.79 5.42
N GLU A 176 -14.69 -27.70 5.83
CA GLU A 176 -15.17 -26.34 5.56
C GLU A 176 -15.13 -26.00 4.06
N TRP A 177 -14.07 -26.39 3.35
CA TRP A 177 -14.05 -26.27 1.89
C TRP A 177 -15.12 -27.11 1.20
N GLY A 178 -15.37 -28.33 1.68
CA GLY A 178 -16.46 -29.15 1.18
C GLY A 178 -17.82 -28.45 1.29
N LEU A 179 -18.10 -27.82 2.44
CA LEU A 179 -19.32 -27.04 2.66
C LEU A 179 -19.38 -25.80 1.76
N ILE A 180 -18.29 -25.04 1.65
CA ILE A 180 -18.20 -23.84 0.81
C ILE A 180 -18.47 -24.17 -0.66
N ILE A 181 -17.81 -25.20 -1.20
CA ILE A 181 -17.97 -25.61 -2.59
C ILE A 181 -19.40 -26.07 -2.86
N ASN A 182 -19.96 -26.90 -1.99
CA ASN A 182 -21.34 -27.40 -2.16
C ASN A 182 -22.39 -26.29 -2.06
N THR A 183 -22.16 -25.28 -1.22
CA THR A 183 -23.11 -24.18 -0.98
C THR A 183 -23.06 -23.15 -2.11
N HIS A 184 -21.87 -22.72 -2.51
CA HIS A 184 -21.69 -21.58 -3.42
C HIS A 184 -21.44 -21.99 -4.88
N PHE A 185 -20.95 -23.21 -5.11
CA PHE A 185 -20.65 -23.75 -6.43
C PHE A 185 -21.23 -25.15 -6.60
N PRO A 186 -22.56 -25.31 -6.41
CA PRO A 186 -23.19 -26.60 -6.58
C PRO A 186 -22.92 -27.14 -7.99
N SER A 187 -22.77 -28.46 -8.09
CA SER A 187 -22.45 -29.19 -9.34
C SER A 187 -21.01 -29.04 -9.85
N GLN A 188 -20.13 -28.32 -9.16
CA GLN A 188 -18.70 -28.23 -9.51
C GLN A 188 -17.87 -29.18 -8.65
N SER A 189 -16.91 -29.89 -9.27
CA SER A 189 -16.00 -30.79 -8.55
C SER A 189 -14.56 -30.27 -8.60
N ILE A 190 -13.99 -29.97 -7.44
CA ILE A 190 -12.58 -29.66 -7.26
C ILE A 190 -11.95 -30.68 -6.31
N ASN A 191 -10.64 -30.94 -6.44
CA ASN A 191 -9.96 -31.79 -5.49
C ASN A 191 -9.81 -31.06 -4.14
N ILE A 192 -10.74 -31.35 -3.21
CA ILE A 192 -10.79 -30.71 -1.88
C ILE A 192 -9.51 -30.97 -1.08
N LYS A 193 -8.87 -32.14 -1.22
CA LYS A 193 -7.64 -32.44 -0.48
C LYS A 193 -6.49 -31.54 -0.92
N ASP A 194 -6.29 -31.42 -2.23
CA ASP A 194 -5.23 -30.56 -2.78
C ASP A 194 -5.52 -29.08 -2.51
N LEU A 195 -6.79 -28.67 -2.59
CA LEU A 195 -7.25 -27.32 -2.22
C LEU A 195 -6.93 -27.02 -0.75
N SER A 196 -7.29 -27.93 0.14
CA SER A 196 -7.10 -27.78 1.57
C SER A 196 -5.63 -27.76 1.94
N LYS A 197 -4.79 -28.57 1.27
CA LYS A 197 -3.35 -28.53 1.43
C LYS A 197 -2.75 -27.20 0.97
N ALA A 198 -3.17 -26.68 -0.19
CA ALA A 198 -2.72 -25.38 -0.68
C ALA A 198 -3.13 -24.25 0.27
N PHE A 199 -4.35 -24.31 0.79
CA PHE A 199 -4.88 -23.33 1.75
C PHE A 199 -4.20 -23.43 3.13
N PHE A 200 -3.96 -24.64 3.63
CA PHE A 200 -3.24 -24.89 4.87
C PHE A 200 -1.84 -24.26 4.82
N ASN A 201 -1.14 -24.37 3.68
CA ASN A 201 0.15 -23.70 3.50
C ASN A 201 0.03 -22.16 3.60
N LEU A 202 -1.06 -21.57 3.11
CA LEU A 202 -1.29 -20.13 3.26
C LEU A 202 -1.53 -19.76 4.73
N ILE A 203 -2.37 -20.52 5.44
CA ILE A 203 -2.61 -20.31 6.87
C ILE A 203 -1.31 -20.43 7.67
N HIS A 204 -0.51 -21.45 7.41
CA HIS A 204 0.75 -21.65 8.12
C HIS A 204 1.76 -20.51 7.85
N THR A 205 1.69 -19.88 6.68
CA THR A 205 2.62 -18.80 6.30
C THR A 205 2.15 -17.44 6.80
N HIS A 206 0.85 -17.16 6.75
CA HIS A 206 0.30 -15.80 6.92
C HIS A 206 -0.72 -15.68 8.07
N GLY A 207 -1.04 -16.78 8.75
CA GLY A 207 -2.02 -16.83 9.84
C GLY A 207 -3.44 -17.19 9.39
N ILE A 208 -4.35 -17.35 10.36
CA ILE A 208 -5.76 -17.68 10.12
C ILE A 208 -6.48 -16.45 9.55
N PRO A 209 -7.32 -16.57 8.50
CA PRO A 209 -7.99 -15.44 7.85
C PRO A 209 -9.16 -14.86 8.67
N ASN A 210 -8.86 -14.34 9.86
CA ASN A 210 -9.83 -13.70 10.76
C ASN A 210 -10.02 -12.20 10.48
N THR A 211 -9.16 -11.61 9.64
CA THR A 211 -9.18 -10.19 9.27
C THR A 211 -9.04 -10.04 7.76
N LYS A 212 -9.57 -8.94 7.20
CA LYS A 212 -9.39 -8.59 5.78
C LYS A 212 -7.92 -8.50 5.38
N GLN A 213 -7.07 -8.04 6.29
CA GLN A 213 -5.63 -7.91 6.05
C GLN A 213 -4.98 -9.28 5.75
N ILE A 214 -5.35 -10.33 6.48
CA ILE A 214 -4.81 -11.67 6.23
C ILE A 214 -5.32 -12.25 4.91
N ILE A 215 -6.60 -12.01 4.58
CA ILE A 215 -7.17 -12.41 3.28
C ILE A 215 -6.44 -11.70 2.13
N LEU A 216 -6.07 -10.43 2.32
CA LEU A 216 -5.30 -9.65 1.35
C LEU A 216 -3.88 -10.22 1.17
N LEU A 217 -3.23 -10.67 2.24
CA LEU A 217 -1.94 -11.36 2.16
C LEU A 217 -2.05 -12.67 1.38
N PHE A 218 -3.12 -13.45 1.58
CA PHE A 218 -3.37 -14.67 0.81
C PHE A 218 -3.50 -14.35 -0.68
N TYR A 219 -4.33 -13.36 -1.03
CA TYR A 219 -4.53 -12.93 -2.41
C TYR A 219 -3.20 -12.55 -3.08
N LYS A 220 -2.35 -11.76 -2.40
CA LYS A 220 -1.04 -11.35 -2.92
C LYS A 220 -0.09 -12.52 -3.14
N ALA A 221 -0.01 -13.41 -2.17
CA ALA A 221 0.85 -14.60 -2.26
C ALA A 221 0.46 -15.46 -3.47
N LEU A 222 -0.84 -15.53 -3.77
CA LEU A 222 -1.38 -16.28 -4.91
C LEU A 222 -1.17 -15.55 -6.24
N SER A 223 -1.41 -14.23 -6.29
CA SER A 223 -1.25 -13.42 -7.51
C SER A 223 0.21 -13.34 -7.97
N ASN A 224 1.16 -13.29 -7.03
CA ASN A 224 2.58 -13.20 -7.35
C ASN A 224 3.12 -14.52 -7.91
N LYS A 225 2.66 -15.67 -7.41
CA LYS A 225 3.04 -16.99 -7.95
C LYS A 225 2.60 -17.18 -9.39
N ASN A 226 1.45 -16.64 -9.78
CA ASN A 226 0.98 -16.72 -11.16
C ASN A 226 1.82 -15.88 -12.13
N LYS A 227 2.33 -14.72 -11.69
CA LYS A 227 3.24 -13.89 -12.50
C LYS A 227 4.61 -14.53 -12.73
N SER A 228 5.15 -15.25 -11.74
CA SER A 228 6.42 -15.98 -11.85
C SER A 228 6.34 -17.26 -12.67
N SER A 229 5.13 -17.74 -13.00
CA SER A 229 4.92 -18.98 -13.78
C SER A 229 4.74 -18.71 -15.29
N THR A 230 4.83 -17.45 -15.71
CA THR A 230 4.64 -16.98 -17.10
C THR A 230 5.92 -16.43 -17.75
N ASN A 231 7.07 -16.59 -17.10
CA ASN A 231 8.41 -16.32 -17.66
C ASN A 231 9.19 -17.64 -17.77
#